data_AF-A0A1R1I5K1-F1
#
_entry.id   AF-A0A1R1I5K1-F1
#
_cell.length_a   1.000
_cell.length_b   1.000
_cell.length_c   1.000
_cell.angle_alpha   90.00
_cell.angle_beta   90.00
_cell.angle_gamma   90.00
#
_symmetry.space_group_name_H-M   'P 1'
#
loop_
_entity.id
_entity.type
_entity.pdbx_description
1 polymer ?
#
loop_
_entity_poly.entity_id
_entity_poly.type
_entity_poly.pdbx_seq_one_letter_code
_entity_poly.pdbx_strand_id
1 'polypeptide(L)'
;MPLELRLAAVIHLLSSSALRGATFNKTEALRAHLRGVSEIDGINPFLKSTLQEVLGGWEAVQCHPASIPVDFYPLTALGCQTH
;
A
#
# COMPACT_ATOMS: atom_id res chain seq x y z
N MET A 1 -15.97 7.72 0.37
CA MET A 1 -15.89 6.25 0.51
C MET A 1 -15.96 5.90 1.98
N PRO A 2 -16.77 4.91 2.39
CA PRO A 2 -16.83 4.40 3.76
C PRO A 2 -15.45 4.05 4.31
N LEU A 3 -15.27 4.18 5.63
CA LEU A 3 -14.00 3.94 6.32
C LEU A 3 -13.51 2.51 6.09
N GLU A 4 -14.40 1.54 6.21
CA GLU A 4 -14.10 0.10 6.11
C GLU A 4 -13.55 -0.25 4.73
N LEU A 5 -14.16 0.28 3.68
CA LEU A 5 -13.69 0.10 2.30
C LEU A 5 -12.32 0.76 2.09
N ARG A 6 -12.08 1.91 2.74
CA ARG A 6 -10.80 2.63 2.64
C ARG A 6 -9.69 1.88 3.37
N LEU A 7 -9.97 1.32 4.53
CA LEU A 7 -9.03 0.46 5.25
C LEU A 7 -8.74 -0.82 4.47
N ALA A 8 -9.76 -1.45 3.87
CA ALA A 8 -9.56 -2.62 3.00
C ALA A 8 -8.65 -2.30 1.81
N ALA A 9 -8.84 -1.13 1.17
CA ALA A 9 -7.97 -0.66 0.09
C ALA A 9 -6.52 -0.42 0.56
N VAL A 10 -6.33 0.20 1.73
CA VAL A 10 -5.01 0.41 2.35
C VAL A 10 -4.32 -0.94 2.59
N ILE A 11 -5.00 -1.89 3.23
CA ILE A 11 -4.46 -3.24 3.50
C ILE A 11 -4.07 -3.92 2.18
N HIS A 12 -4.95 -3.92 1.19
CA HIS A 12 -4.68 -4.53 -0.11
C HIS A 12 -3.46 -3.91 -0.80
N LEU A 13 -3.34 -2.58 -0.80
CA LEU A 13 -2.20 -1.88 -1.41
C LEU A 13 -0.89 -2.14 -0.67
N LEU A 14 -0.91 -2.21 0.67
CA LEU A 14 0.25 -2.59 1.48
C LEU A 14 0.68 -4.03 1.15
N SER A 15 -0.24 -4.98 1.16
CA SER A 15 0.05 -6.38 0.82
C SER A 15 0.56 -6.54 -0.61
N SER A 16 -0.09 -5.89 -1.59
CA SER A 16 0.33 -5.92 -2.99
C SER A 16 1.71 -5.28 -3.19
N SER A 17 2.04 -4.26 -2.41
CA SER A 17 3.36 -3.61 -2.46
C SER A 17 4.45 -4.45 -1.80
N ALA A 18 4.13 -5.13 -0.69
CA ALA A 18 5.04 -6.07 -0.03
C ALA A 18 5.34 -7.29 -0.90
N LEU A 19 4.34 -7.81 -1.63
CA LEU A 19 4.49 -9.01 -2.46
C LEU A 19 5.10 -8.75 -3.84
N ARG A 20 4.78 -7.60 -4.46
CA ARG A 20 5.11 -7.33 -5.88
C ARG A 20 5.89 -6.04 -6.10
N GLY A 21 6.42 -5.47 -5.03
CA GLY A 21 7.04 -4.16 -5.03
C GLY A 21 6.03 -3.01 -5.05
N ALA A 22 6.44 -1.90 -4.44
CA ALA A 22 5.76 -0.63 -4.55
C ALA A 22 6.07 -0.01 -5.92
N THR A 23 5.03 0.42 -6.62
CA THR A 23 5.15 1.19 -7.88
C THR A 23 4.65 2.59 -7.63
N PHE A 24 5.00 3.54 -8.49
CA PHE A 24 4.53 4.92 -8.39
C PHE A 24 3.00 4.99 -8.19
N ASN A 25 2.23 4.29 -9.03
CA ASN A 25 0.77 4.29 -8.94
C ASN A 25 0.23 3.67 -7.65
N LYS A 26 0.83 2.56 -7.16
CA LYS A 26 0.43 1.94 -5.89
C LYS A 26 0.71 2.88 -4.72
N THR A 27 1.87 3.52 -4.72
CA THR A 27 2.30 4.47 -3.70
C THR A 27 1.39 5.69 -3.66
N GLU A 28 1.06 6.28 -4.81
CA GLU A 28 0.13 7.42 -4.89
C GLU A 28 -1.28 7.04 -4.44
N ALA A 29 -1.81 5.90 -4.89
CA ALA A 29 -3.10 5.40 -4.44
C ALA A 29 -3.14 5.18 -2.93
N LEU A 30 -2.09 4.58 -2.36
CA LEU A 30 -1.98 4.35 -0.93
C LEU A 30 -1.97 5.65 -0.13
N ARG A 31 -1.17 6.65 -0.55
CA ARG A 31 -1.15 7.98 0.05
C ARG A 31 -2.52 8.65 0.01
N ALA A 32 -3.20 8.61 -1.14
CA ALA A 32 -4.55 9.18 -1.29
C ALA A 32 -5.57 8.49 -0.38
N HIS A 33 -5.47 7.17 -0.22
CA HIS A 33 -6.33 6.44 0.70
C HIS A 33 -6.03 6.81 2.16
N LEU A 34 -4.77 6.83 2.59
CA LEU A 34 -4.36 7.19 3.94
C LEU A 34 -4.74 8.64 4.31
N ARG A 35 -4.47 9.61 3.43
CA ARG A 35 -4.87 11.03 3.63
C ARG A 35 -6.37 11.14 3.85
N GLY A 36 -7.17 10.54 2.97
CA GLY A 36 -8.61 10.62 3.15
C GLY A 36 -9.17 9.70 4.25
N VAL A 37 -8.37 8.89 4.97
CA VAL A 37 -8.78 8.37 6.29
C VAL A 37 -8.51 9.41 7.36
N SER A 38 -7.36 10.09 7.31
CA SER A 38 -6.97 11.09 8.31
C SER A 38 -7.92 12.31 8.39
N GLU A 39 -8.65 12.58 7.30
CA GLU A 39 -9.66 13.62 7.18
C GLU A 39 -11.06 13.19 7.67
N ILE A 40 -11.27 11.92 8.02
CA ILE A 40 -12.57 11.43 8.50
C ILE A 40 -12.76 11.84 9.97
N ASP A 41 -13.88 12.47 10.26
CA ASP A 41 -14.29 12.82 11.63
C ASP A 41 -14.84 11.60 12.39
N GLY A 42 -14.64 11.57 13.71
CA GLY A 42 -15.18 10.52 14.58
C GLY A 42 -14.41 9.19 14.55
N ILE A 43 -13.28 9.12 13.86
CA ILE A 43 -12.38 7.97 13.93
C ILE A 43 -11.66 7.92 15.28
N ASN A 44 -11.35 6.70 15.73
CA ASN A 44 -10.58 6.50 16.95
C ASN A 44 -9.23 7.24 16.87
N PRO A 45 -8.84 8.02 17.89
CA PRO A 45 -7.63 8.86 17.85
C PRO A 45 -6.33 8.04 17.74
N PHE A 46 -6.27 6.84 18.32
CA PHE A 46 -5.12 5.95 18.18
C PHE A 46 -5.00 5.45 16.74
N LEU A 47 -6.12 5.03 16.14
CA LEU A 47 -6.15 4.62 14.74
C LEU A 47 -5.72 5.78 13.81
N LYS A 48 -6.21 7.00 14.08
CA LYS A 48 -5.80 8.20 13.34
C LYS A 48 -4.30 8.44 13.42
N SER A 49 -3.73 8.40 14.63
CA SER A 49 -2.29 8.58 14.86
C SER A 49 -1.47 7.54 14.10
N THR A 50 -1.85 6.25 14.19
CA THR A 50 -1.15 5.17 13.48
C THR A 50 -1.21 5.37 11.97
N LEU A 51 -2.36 5.75 11.41
CA LEU A 51 -2.48 5.99 9.98
C LEU A 51 -1.69 7.21 9.50
N GLN A 52 -1.56 8.25 10.34
CA GLN A 52 -0.72 9.41 10.05
C GLN A 52 0.77 9.04 10.06
N GLU A 53 1.21 8.21 11.01
CA GLU A 53 2.58 7.69 11.04
C GLU A 53 2.89 6.86 9.79
N VAL A 54 1.97 5.96 9.42
CA VAL A 54 2.07 5.16 8.19
C VAL A 54 2.10 6.07 6.95
N LEU A 55 1.26 7.10 6.89
CA LEU A 55 1.28 8.07 5.80
C LEU A 55 2.63 8.78 5.69
N GLY A 56 3.18 9.27 6.81
CA GLY A 56 4.49 9.93 6.81
C GLY A 56 5.60 9.01 6.28
N GLY A 57 5.59 7.74 6.68
CA GLY A 57 6.52 6.74 6.14
C GLY A 57 6.37 6.55 4.63
N TRP A 58 5.13 6.46 4.13
CA TRP A 58 4.86 6.29 2.70
C TRP A 58 5.06 7.56 1.88
N GLU A 59 4.99 8.75 2.45
CA GLU A 59 5.33 10.01 1.78
C GLU A 59 6.84 10.13 1.51
N ALA A 60 7.68 9.52 2.34
CA ALA A 60 9.13 9.45 2.11
C ALA A 60 9.54 8.46 1.00
N VAL A 61 8.67 7.51 0.63
CA VAL A 61 8.96 6.50 -0.40
C VAL A 61 9.02 7.15 -1.79
N GLN A 62 10.20 7.20 -2.39
CA GLN A 62 10.35 7.65 -3.77
C GLN A 62 10.35 6.44 -4.72
N CYS A 63 9.27 6.27 -5.48
CA CYS A 63 9.23 5.32 -6.58
C CYS A 63 9.56 6.05 -7.88
N HIS A 64 10.39 5.45 -8.74
CA HIS A 64 10.62 5.99 -10.06
C HIS A 64 9.35 5.84 -10.92
N PRO A 65 8.99 6.81 -11.78
CA PRO A 65 7.77 6.73 -12.60
C PRO A 65 7.72 5.51 -13.53
N ALA A 66 8.88 5.00 -13.96
CA ALA A 66 8.99 3.80 -14.78
C ALA A 66 9.03 2.49 -13.97
N SER A 67 8.86 2.53 -12.64
CA SER A 67 8.82 1.32 -11.81
C SER A 67 7.61 0.45 -12.18
N ILE A 68 7.90 -0.75 -12.67
CA ILE A 68 6.91 -1.79 -12.95
C ILE A 68 6.80 -2.76 -11.77
N PRO A 69 5.61 -3.37 -11.53
CA PRO A 69 5.47 -4.44 -10.55
C PRO A 69 6.35 -5.63 -10.93
N VAL A 70 6.92 -6.28 -9.93
CA VAL A 70 7.63 -7.56 -10.13
C VAL A 70 6.61 -8.69 -10.12
N ASP A 71 6.74 -9.62 -11.07
CA ASP A 71 5.93 -10.83 -11.08
C ASP A 71 6.22 -11.67 -9.83
N PHE A 72 5.16 -11.96 -9.08
CA PHE A 72 5.26 -12.85 -7.93
C PHE A 72 5.11 -14.29 -8.41
N TYR A 73 6.23 -15.01 -8.48
CA TYR A 73 6.23 -16.46 -8.65
C TYR A 73 6.14 -17.11 -7.27
N PRO A 74 5.01 -17.76 -6.93
CA PRO A 74 4.95 -18.52 -5.69
C PRO A 74 6.00 -19.64 -5.72
N LEU A 75 6.70 -19.85 -4.60
CA LEU A 75 7.73 -20.89 -4.44
C LEU A 75 7.21 -22.33 -4.73
N THR A 76 5.89 -22.50 -4.82
CA THR A 76 5.21 -23.75 -5.19
C THR A 76 4.91 -23.87 -6.69
N ALA A 77 5.33 -22.92 -7.52
CA ALA A 77 5.24 -23.03 -8.97
C ALA A 77 6.18 -24.14 -9.46
N LEU A 78 5.61 -25.30 -9.73
CA LEU A 78 6.30 -26.46 -10.30
C LEU A 78 6.86 -26.06 -11.67
N GLY A 79 8.18 -25.84 -11.78
CA GLY A 79 8.84 -25.70 -13.08
C GLY A 79 10.00 -24.70 -13.22
N CYS A 80 10.38 -23.91 -12.21
CA CYS A 80 11.54 -23.04 -12.35
C CYS A 80 12.86 -23.82 -12.11
N GLN A 81 13.29 -24.57 -13.12
CA GLN A 81 14.68 -25.00 -13.22
C GLN A 81 15.54 -23.77 -13.48
N THR A 82 16.33 -23.35 -12.48
CA THR A 82 17.43 -22.41 -12.68
C THR A 82 18.52 -23.13 -13.46
N HIS A 83 18.79 -22.65 -14.67
CA HIS A 83 19.86 -23.13 -15.55
C HIS A 83 21.18 -22.39 -15.28
#